data_AF-A0ABD3PGS1-F1
#
_entry.id   AF-A0ABD3PGS1-F1
#
_cell.length_a   1.000
_cell.length_b   1.000
_cell.length_c   1.000
_cell.angle_alpha   90.00
_cell.angle_beta   90.00
_cell.angle_gamma   90.00
#
_symmetry.space_group_name_H-M   'P 1'
#
loop_
_entity.id
_entity.type
_entity.pdbx_description
1 polymer ?
#
loop_
_entity_poly.entity_id
_entity_poly.type
_entity_poly.pdbx_seq_one_letter_code
_entity_poly.pdbx_strand_id
1 'polypeptide(L)'
;MPPSSTRAAARSKTLRKSTSSLSDHEQANPESAMIARTDSMASRAKAGESFTNEELDDVINSLHNITPRDSSIDWEALRRLLREVAHLSHKQWEVTGANSDKMAKILTPDGLNSEASQIFERILHEGNWDGALAYAKKKVDNDPKRQKKSAWAVLVTGVNGIRKTTAMYQPWFAQALHEALVPPSGMEIVDFDADSLPTGENSFFRQLDHMICTLCNEDFSKLYALTSAQLSNSDEDEDQDPPKDLIQKYSNLKASIFSRYRTLSELLGVLLLKEAQNFNINVMCETSGRDVAMFHYLDHFFGSNYNKLAIHFKINDLTHAMESVDKRMVNEIKTGQRCLLDGDVFDVIYANAGGPYGSEVLEDVQKDSTRVWEEVSKGDGVGKDWYKASFEIEAHESDPWTIRAVRPDGSYGTRFQFGEARQVS
;
A
#
# COMPACT_ATOMS: atom_id res chain seq x y z
N MET A 1 -9.21 4.87 -6.83
CA MET A 1 -9.91 5.25 -8.08
C MET A 1 -11.03 4.24 -8.30
N PRO A 2 -12.07 4.46 -9.13
CA PRO A 2 -12.96 3.35 -9.48
C PRO A 2 -12.15 2.25 -10.18
N PRO A 3 -12.59 0.98 -10.15
CA PRO A 3 -11.97 -0.08 -10.93
C PRO A 3 -11.81 0.36 -12.40
N SER A 4 -10.69 0.02 -13.03
CA SER A 4 -10.49 0.38 -14.44
C SER A 4 -11.59 -0.25 -15.28
N SER A 5 -12.44 0.57 -15.90
CA SER A 5 -13.55 0.08 -16.74
C SER A 5 -13.05 -0.77 -17.91
N THR A 6 -11.88 -0.42 -18.44
CA THR A 6 -11.18 -1.19 -19.49
C THR A 6 -10.73 -2.55 -18.97
N ARG A 7 -10.13 -2.63 -17.77
CA ARG A 7 -9.71 -3.91 -17.18
C ARG A 7 -10.92 -4.75 -16.78
N ALA A 8 -11.95 -4.13 -16.19
CA ALA A 8 -13.20 -4.79 -15.81
C ALA A 8 -13.86 -5.49 -17.01
N ALA A 9 -13.89 -4.85 -18.19
CA ALA A 9 -14.42 -5.44 -19.40
C ALA A 9 -13.58 -6.63 -19.94
N ALA A 10 -12.30 -6.70 -19.59
CA ALA A 10 -11.37 -7.74 -20.02
C ALA A 10 -11.26 -8.92 -19.02
N ARG A 11 -11.91 -8.85 -17.84
CA ARG A 11 -11.83 -9.89 -16.82
C ARG A 11 -12.40 -11.21 -17.33
N SER A 12 -11.64 -12.27 -17.12
CA SER A 12 -12.15 -13.63 -17.23
C SER A 12 -13.08 -13.93 -16.06
N LYS A 13 -14.06 -14.81 -16.30
CA LYS A 13 -14.96 -15.26 -15.23
C LYS A 13 -14.14 -15.87 -14.09
N THR A 14 -14.50 -15.54 -12.87
CA THR A 14 -13.78 -15.97 -11.67
C THR A 14 -14.28 -17.32 -11.16
N LEU A 15 -13.44 -18.02 -10.38
CA LEU A 15 -13.75 -19.33 -9.78
C LEU A 15 -14.94 -19.26 -8.83
N ARG A 16 -15.06 -18.15 -8.09
CA ARG A 16 -16.12 -17.93 -7.11
C ARG A 16 -16.64 -16.49 -7.14
N LYS A 17 -17.82 -16.30 -6.56
CA LYS A 17 -18.31 -15.00 -6.11
C LYS A 17 -18.02 -14.88 -4.61
N SER A 18 -17.94 -13.64 -4.10
CA SER A 18 -17.82 -13.39 -2.66
C SER A 18 -18.85 -14.18 -1.86
N THR A 19 -18.42 -14.84 -0.79
CA THR A 19 -19.25 -15.77 -0.01
C THR A 19 -19.52 -15.33 1.42
N SER A 20 -18.83 -14.29 1.91
CA SER A 20 -19.04 -13.78 3.25
C SER A 20 -20.42 -13.14 3.43
N SER A 21 -21.34 -13.90 4.02
CA SER A 21 -22.55 -13.40 4.64
C SER A 21 -22.43 -13.44 6.15
N LEU A 22 -23.00 -12.45 6.84
CA LEU A 22 -23.14 -12.50 8.29
C LEU A 22 -24.06 -13.65 8.70
N SER A 23 -23.68 -14.39 9.73
CA SER A 23 -24.58 -15.35 10.38
C SER A 23 -25.76 -14.65 11.06
N ASP A 24 -26.85 -15.38 11.31
CA ASP A 24 -28.04 -14.83 11.99
C ASP A 24 -27.68 -14.16 13.34
N HIS A 25 -26.71 -14.72 14.07
CA HIS A 25 -26.24 -14.16 15.33
C HIS A 25 -25.48 -12.84 15.13
N GLU A 26 -24.64 -12.74 14.10
CA GLU A 26 -23.92 -11.51 13.77
C GLU A 26 -24.85 -10.42 13.26
N GLN A 27 -25.88 -10.78 12.49
CA GLN A 27 -26.93 -9.85 12.06
C GLN A 27 -27.73 -9.32 13.26
N ALA A 28 -28.03 -10.18 14.24
CA ALA A 28 -28.75 -9.79 15.44
C ALA A 28 -27.92 -8.91 16.39
N ASN A 29 -26.58 -9.07 16.42
CA ASN A 29 -25.69 -8.35 17.33
C ASN A 29 -24.40 -7.85 16.63
N PRO A 30 -24.50 -6.98 15.62
CA PRO A 30 -23.38 -6.65 14.74
C PRO A 30 -22.25 -5.90 15.46
N GLU A 31 -22.58 -5.04 16.43
CA GLU A 31 -21.59 -4.35 17.25
C GLU A 31 -20.76 -5.34 18.08
N SER A 32 -21.43 -6.25 18.79
CA SER A 32 -20.74 -7.26 19.62
C SER A 32 -19.90 -8.21 18.77
N ALA A 33 -20.38 -8.58 17.59
CA ALA A 33 -19.63 -9.38 16.63
C ALA A 33 -18.37 -8.66 16.13
N MET A 34 -18.46 -7.36 15.80
CA MET A 34 -17.33 -6.55 15.37
C MET A 34 -16.26 -6.44 16.46
N ILE A 35 -16.66 -6.18 17.71
CA ILE A 35 -15.75 -6.11 18.87
C ILE A 35 -15.08 -7.47 19.09
N ALA A 36 -15.86 -8.55 19.15
CA ALA A 36 -15.32 -9.90 19.36
C ALA A 36 -14.31 -10.29 18.26
N ARG A 37 -14.60 -9.98 16.99
CA ARG A 37 -13.68 -10.25 15.87
C ARG A 37 -12.40 -9.44 16.00
N THR A 38 -12.52 -8.15 16.34
CA THR A 38 -11.39 -7.24 16.59
C THR A 38 -10.45 -7.82 17.64
N ASP A 39 -10.97 -8.09 18.85
CA ASP A 39 -10.18 -8.58 19.97
C ASP A 39 -9.52 -9.93 19.67
N SER A 40 -10.29 -10.83 19.05
CA SER A 40 -9.84 -12.17 18.70
C SER A 40 -8.67 -12.13 17.69
N MET A 41 -8.80 -11.34 16.62
CA MET A 41 -7.74 -11.18 15.63
C MET A 41 -6.50 -10.48 16.20
N ALA A 42 -6.70 -9.39 16.95
CA ALA A 42 -5.60 -8.64 17.56
C ALA A 42 -4.80 -9.50 18.54
N SER A 43 -5.50 -10.29 19.38
CA SER A 43 -4.87 -11.21 20.33
C SER A 43 -4.03 -12.27 19.62
N ARG A 44 -4.59 -12.96 18.61
CA ARG A 44 -3.86 -13.99 17.85
C ARG A 44 -2.66 -13.43 17.09
N ALA A 45 -2.80 -12.24 16.50
CA ALA A 45 -1.71 -11.56 15.82
C ALA A 45 -0.57 -11.24 16.80
N LYS A 46 -0.89 -10.71 17.98
CA LYS A 46 0.09 -10.41 19.03
C LYS A 46 0.79 -11.66 19.57
N ALA A 47 0.04 -12.76 19.73
CA ALA A 47 0.56 -14.03 20.21
C ALA A 47 1.35 -14.83 19.15
N GLY A 48 1.30 -14.42 17.87
CA GLY A 48 1.93 -15.17 16.78
C GLY A 48 1.28 -16.53 16.57
N GLU A 49 -0.02 -16.65 16.83
CA GLU A 49 -0.75 -17.91 16.70
C GLU A 49 -0.92 -18.31 15.23
N SER A 50 -0.79 -19.61 14.95
CA SER A 50 -1.11 -20.19 13.64
C SER A 50 -2.50 -19.80 13.17
N PHE A 51 -2.70 -19.74 11.85
CA PHE A 51 -4.01 -19.43 11.29
C PHE A 51 -5.00 -20.56 11.58
N THR A 52 -6.23 -20.18 11.92
CA THR A 52 -7.33 -21.13 12.06
C THR A 52 -7.73 -21.66 10.68
N ASN A 53 -8.51 -22.74 10.63
CA ASN A 53 -9.03 -23.23 9.35
C ASN A 53 -9.93 -22.18 8.67
N GLU A 54 -10.73 -21.44 9.43
CA GLU A 54 -11.56 -20.35 8.91
C GLU A 54 -10.71 -19.24 8.28
N GLU A 55 -9.65 -18.78 8.97
CA GLU A 55 -8.75 -17.74 8.41
C GLU A 55 -8.04 -18.22 7.14
N LEU A 56 -7.66 -19.51 7.08
CA LEU A 56 -7.11 -20.10 5.86
C LEU A 56 -8.16 -20.22 4.75
N ASP A 57 -9.40 -20.57 5.08
CA ASP A 57 -10.50 -20.64 4.12
C ASP A 57 -10.84 -19.26 3.56
N ASP A 58 -10.92 -18.23 4.40
CA ASP A 58 -11.22 -16.86 4.01
C ASP A 58 -10.15 -16.30 3.04
N VAL A 59 -8.86 -16.56 3.29
CA VAL A 59 -7.78 -16.14 2.38
C VAL A 59 -7.82 -16.90 1.05
N ILE A 60 -8.04 -18.21 1.08
CA ILE A 60 -8.14 -19.02 -0.14
C ILE A 60 -9.36 -18.61 -0.97
N ASN A 61 -10.50 -18.39 -0.31
CA ASN A 61 -11.72 -17.89 -0.96
C ASN A 61 -11.51 -16.50 -1.55
N SER A 62 -10.82 -15.61 -0.83
CA SER A 62 -10.47 -14.27 -1.32
C SER A 62 -9.73 -14.35 -2.66
N LEU A 63 -8.76 -15.26 -2.79
CA LEU A 63 -8.05 -15.47 -4.05
C LEU A 63 -8.92 -16.15 -5.12
N HIS A 64 -9.72 -17.15 -4.76
CA HIS A 64 -10.67 -17.76 -5.70
C HIS A 64 -11.66 -16.75 -6.30
N ASN A 65 -12.09 -15.76 -5.51
CA ASN A 65 -13.06 -14.76 -5.95
C ASN A 65 -12.55 -13.91 -7.11
N ILE A 66 -11.23 -13.76 -7.26
CA ILE A 66 -10.61 -12.91 -8.30
C ILE A 66 -9.81 -13.71 -9.34
N THR A 67 -9.56 -14.99 -9.09
CA THR A 67 -8.80 -15.86 -9.99
C THR A 67 -9.66 -16.37 -11.15
N PRO A 68 -9.17 -16.34 -12.42
CA PRO A 68 -9.85 -16.94 -13.57
C PRO A 68 -10.24 -18.41 -13.38
N ARG A 69 -11.37 -18.83 -13.98
CA ARG A 69 -11.94 -20.20 -13.82
C ARG A 69 -11.04 -21.33 -14.31
N ASP A 70 -10.21 -21.05 -15.30
CA ASP A 70 -9.31 -21.98 -15.98
C ASP A 70 -7.89 -21.97 -15.38
N SER A 71 -7.70 -21.26 -14.26
CA SER A 71 -6.47 -21.26 -13.48
C SER A 71 -6.02 -22.66 -13.09
N SER A 72 -4.71 -22.90 -13.19
CA SER A 72 -4.05 -24.13 -12.76
C SER A 72 -3.37 -24.01 -11.39
N ILE A 73 -3.75 -23.02 -10.57
CA ILE A 73 -3.16 -22.82 -9.23
C ILE A 73 -3.39 -24.06 -8.35
N ASP A 74 -2.32 -24.55 -7.71
CA ASP A 74 -2.40 -25.60 -6.69
C ASP A 74 -2.85 -25.00 -5.35
N TRP A 75 -4.17 -24.94 -5.16
CA TRP A 75 -4.81 -24.39 -3.96
C TRP A 75 -4.48 -25.16 -2.68
N GLU A 76 -4.24 -26.47 -2.77
CA GLU A 76 -3.85 -27.27 -1.62
C GLU A 76 -2.41 -26.94 -1.20
N ALA A 77 -1.49 -26.79 -2.16
CA ALA A 77 -0.14 -26.34 -1.88
C ALA A 77 -0.13 -24.93 -1.28
N LEU A 78 -0.96 -24.02 -1.80
CA LEU A 78 -1.09 -22.69 -1.24
C LEU A 78 -1.58 -22.75 0.21
N ARG A 79 -2.65 -23.50 0.47
CA ARG A 79 -3.20 -23.65 1.83
C ARG A 79 -2.17 -24.24 2.80
N ARG A 80 -1.42 -25.26 2.38
CA ARG A 80 -0.34 -25.85 3.18
C ARG A 80 0.74 -24.81 3.51
N LEU A 81 1.20 -24.06 2.50
CA LEU A 81 2.18 -22.99 2.70
C LEU A 81 1.66 -21.94 3.69
N LEU A 82 0.45 -21.42 3.49
CA LEU A 82 -0.13 -20.39 4.35
C LEU A 82 -0.24 -20.86 5.81
N ARG A 83 -0.68 -22.10 6.04
CA ARG A 83 -0.73 -22.68 7.39
C ARG A 83 0.63 -22.66 8.09
N GLU A 84 1.70 -22.96 7.36
CA GLU A 84 3.06 -23.01 7.90
C GLU A 84 3.64 -21.62 8.19
N VAL A 85 3.30 -20.61 7.40
CA VAL A 85 4.08 -19.35 7.39
C VAL A 85 3.30 -18.10 7.82
N ALA A 86 1.97 -18.10 7.76
CA ALA A 86 1.18 -16.87 7.90
C ALA A 86 1.28 -16.22 9.30
N HIS A 87 1.60 -17.00 10.32
CA HIS A 87 1.74 -16.56 11.71
C HIS A 87 3.15 -16.06 12.07
N LEU A 88 4.13 -16.27 11.18
CA LEU A 88 5.50 -15.86 11.42
C LEU A 88 5.62 -14.34 11.36
N SER A 89 6.64 -13.78 12.02
CA SER A 89 6.90 -12.34 11.96
C SER A 89 7.35 -11.92 10.57
N HIS A 90 6.64 -10.97 9.97
CA HIS A 90 7.00 -10.37 8.69
C HIS A 90 8.36 -9.66 8.68
N LYS A 91 8.91 -9.32 9.86
CA LYS A 91 10.23 -8.70 10.01
C LYS A 91 11.38 -9.71 9.88
N GLN A 92 11.10 -11.02 9.79
CA GLN A 92 12.10 -12.05 9.49
C GLN A 92 12.33 -12.13 7.97
N TRP A 93 12.96 -11.11 7.38
CA TRP A 93 12.96 -10.93 5.93
C TRP A 93 13.59 -12.08 5.13
N GLU A 94 14.61 -12.76 5.65
CA GLU A 94 15.16 -13.97 5.02
C GLU A 94 14.08 -15.07 4.90
N VAL A 95 13.32 -15.29 5.97
CA VAL A 95 12.23 -16.28 6.02
C VAL A 95 11.08 -15.83 5.12
N THR A 96 10.71 -14.55 5.18
CA THR A 96 9.69 -13.96 4.29
C THR A 96 10.11 -14.10 2.81
N GLY A 97 11.37 -13.82 2.49
CA GLY A 97 11.92 -13.91 1.14
C GLY A 97 11.90 -15.33 0.59
N ALA A 98 12.34 -16.31 1.38
CA ALA A 98 12.32 -17.71 0.99
C ALA A 98 10.89 -18.26 0.83
N ASN A 99 9.95 -17.86 1.70
CA ASN A 99 8.56 -18.30 1.58
C ASN A 99 7.80 -17.56 0.47
N SER A 100 8.22 -16.34 0.13
CA SER A 100 7.74 -15.60 -1.04
C SER A 100 8.10 -16.34 -2.34
N ASP A 101 9.29 -16.94 -2.44
CA ASP A 101 9.66 -17.78 -3.59
C ASP A 101 8.78 -19.04 -3.72
N LYS A 102 8.38 -19.62 -2.58
CA LYS A 102 7.42 -20.75 -2.58
C LYS A 102 6.04 -20.30 -3.04
N MET A 103 5.58 -19.13 -2.59
CA MET A 103 4.31 -18.54 -3.02
C MET A 103 4.33 -18.21 -4.52
N ALA A 104 5.44 -17.68 -5.04
CA ALA A 104 5.61 -17.37 -6.46
C ALA A 104 5.49 -18.61 -7.35
N LYS A 105 6.06 -19.74 -6.93
CA LYS A 105 5.91 -21.03 -7.65
C LYS A 105 4.47 -21.52 -7.74
N ILE A 106 3.57 -21.03 -6.89
CA ILE A 106 2.16 -21.43 -6.85
C ILE A 106 1.29 -20.42 -7.59
N LEU A 107 1.47 -19.12 -7.32
CA LEU A 107 0.60 -18.06 -7.85
C LEU A 107 1.08 -17.49 -9.20
N THR A 108 2.39 -17.54 -9.45
CA THR A 108 3.02 -16.94 -10.64
C THR A 108 4.12 -17.85 -11.20
N PRO A 109 3.85 -19.15 -11.46
CA PRO A 109 4.88 -20.10 -11.89
C PRO A 109 5.59 -19.66 -13.19
N ASP A 110 4.88 -18.93 -14.04
CA ASP A 110 5.35 -18.39 -15.33
C ASP A 110 5.54 -16.85 -15.29
N GLY A 111 5.72 -16.27 -14.11
CA GLY A 111 5.79 -14.81 -13.90
C GLY A 111 4.42 -14.12 -13.95
N LEU A 112 4.43 -12.79 -14.12
CA LEU A 112 3.19 -11.99 -14.24
C LEU A 112 2.55 -12.12 -15.63
N ASN A 113 1.81 -13.20 -15.84
CA ASN A 113 0.98 -13.44 -17.02
C ASN A 113 -0.42 -12.80 -16.89
N SER A 114 -1.34 -13.08 -17.82
CA SER A 114 -2.71 -12.54 -17.80
C SER A 114 -3.53 -13.00 -16.59
N GLU A 115 -3.31 -14.22 -16.12
CA GLU A 115 -3.98 -14.77 -14.94
C GLU A 115 -3.54 -14.03 -13.67
N ALA A 116 -2.22 -13.96 -13.43
CA ALA A 116 -1.65 -13.20 -12.32
C ALA A 116 -2.02 -11.71 -12.38
N SER A 117 -2.11 -11.15 -13.59
CA SER A 117 -2.54 -9.76 -13.79
C SER A 117 -3.97 -9.50 -13.34
N GLN A 118 -4.88 -10.48 -13.45
CA GLN A 118 -6.24 -10.36 -12.92
C GLN A 118 -6.27 -10.53 -11.40
N ILE A 119 -5.53 -11.51 -10.87
CA ILE A 119 -5.46 -11.76 -9.42
C ILE A 119 -4.91 -10.52 -8.69
N PHE A 120 -3.92 -9.85 -9.28
CA PHE A 120 -3.27 -8.67 -8.69
C PHE A 120 -3.71 -7.35 -9.33
N GLU A 121 -4.89 -7.32 -9.98
CA GLU A 121 -5.32 -6.20 -10.84
C GLU A 121 -5.15 -4.84 -10.17
N ARG A 122 -5.71 -4.65 -8.96
CA ARG A 122 -5.62 -3.38 -8.23
C ARG A 122 -4.18 -3.02 -7.90
N ILE A 123 -3.39 -4.00 -7.45
CA ILE A 123 -2.00 -3.81 -7.03
C ILE A 123 -1.16 -3.34 -8.22
N LEU A 124 -1.28 -4.02 -9.36
CA LEU A 124 -0.49 -3.71 -10.56
C LEU A 124 -0.97 -2.43 -11.25
N HIS A 125 -2.30 -2.21 -11.31
CA HIS A 125 -2.87 -1.05 -11.97
C HIS A 125 -2.67 0.23 -11.16
N GLU A 126 -3.16 0.30 -9.92
CA GLU A 126 -2.99 1.52 -9.11
C GLU A 126 -1.53 1.72 -8.67
N GLY A 127 -0.73 0.64 -8.65
CA GLY A 127 0.72 0.71 -8.47
C GLY A 127 1.51 1.11 -9.72
N ASN A 128 0.88 1.31 -10.89
CA ASN A 128 1.55 1.67 -12.14
C ASN A 128 2.66 0.68 -12.60
N TRP A 129 2.40 -0.62 -12.48
CA TRP A 129 3.34 -1.66 -12.94
C TRP A 129 3.68 -1.51 -14.43
N ASP A 130 2.66 -1.35 -15.28
CA ASP A 130 2.83 -1.33 -16.73
C ASP A 130 3.62 -0.11 -17.21
N GLY A 131 3.37 1.08 -16.64
CA GLY A 131 4.14 2.29 -16.94
C GLY A 131 5.60 2.16 -16.50
N ALA A 132 5.84 1.60 -15.32
CA ALA A 132 7.18 1.37 -14.81
C ALA A 132 7.97 0.34 -15.65
N LEU A 133 7.31 -0.74 -16.08
CA LEU A 133 7.89 -1.74 -16.98
C LEU A 133 8.21 -1.15 -18.36
N ALA A 134 7.31 -0.34 -18.93
CA ALA A 134 7.52 0.34 -20.20
C ALA A 134 8.74 1.29 -20.14
N TYR A 135 8.86 2.05 -19.05
CA TYR A 135 10.00 2.92 -18.80
C TYR A 135 11.32 2.14 -18.68
N ALA A 136 11.32 1.03 -17.93
CA ALA A 136 12.49 0.17 -17.78
C ALA A 136 12.96 -0.41 -19.12
N LYS A 137 12.05 -0.92 -19.96
CA LYS A 137 12.35 -1.41 -21.31
C LYS A 137 12.96 -0.33 -22.20
N LYS A 138 12.35 0.86 -22.23
CA LYS A 138 12.84 1.99 -23.04
C LYS A 138 14.26 2.44 -22.64
N LYS A 139 14.62 2.34 -21.36
CA LYS A 139 15.99 2.60 -20.88
C LYS A 139 17.00 1.58 -21.43
N VAL A 140 16.65 0.30 -21.45
CA VAL A 140 17.53 -0.78 -21.95
C VAL A 140 17.81 -0.59 -23.44
N ASP A 141 16.80 -0.22 -24.23
CA ASP A 141 16.94 -0.05 -25.68
C ASP A 141 17.85 1.13 -26.05
N ASN A 142 17.86 2.19 -25.25
CA ASN A 142 18.60 3.42 -25.55
C ASN A 142 20.08 3.41 -25.13
N ASP A 143 20.48 2.59 -24.14
CA ASP A 143 21.89 2.47 -23.74
C ASP A 143 22.18 1.10 -23.07
N PRO A 144 22.59 0.09 -23.87
CA PRO A 144 22.93 -1.25 -23.37
C PRO A 144 24.09 -1.26 -22.36
N LYS A 145 24.90 -0.19 -22.26
CA LYS A 145 26.04 -0.10 -21.35
C LYS A 145 25.69 0.49 -19.98
N ARG A 146 24.51 1.12 -19.82
CA ARG A 146 24.01 1.68 -18.54
C ARG A 146 23.39 0.64 -17.58
N GLN A 147 23.54 -0.65 -17.87
CA GLN A 147 22.87 -1.80 -17.24
C GLN A 147 23.04 -2.00 -15.71
N LYS A 148 23.90 -1.26 -14.99
CA LYS A 148 24.24 -1.61 -13.60
C LYS A 148 23.75 -0.70 -12.48
N LYS A 149 23.24 0.51 -12.75
CA LYS A 149 22.73 1.45 -11.70
C LYS A 149 21.67 2.43 -12.21
N SER A 150 20.66 1.96 -12.95
CA SER A 150 19.66 2.86 -13.54
C SER A 150 18.33 2.91 -12.81
N ALA A 151 18.02 1.89 -11.99
CA ALA A 151 16.75 1.77 -11.30
C ALA A 151 16.83 2.29 -9.87
N TRP A 152 15.70 2.77 -9.36
CA TRP A 152 15.57 3.35 -8.04
C TRP A 152 14.77 2.43 -7.11
N ALA A 153 15.24 2.27 -5.88
CA ALA A 153 14.49 1.72 -4.77
C ALA A 153 14.21 2.88 -3.80
N VAL A 154 12.95 3.30 -3.76
CA VAL A 154 12.54 4.54 -3.08
C VAL A 154 11.72 4.19 -1.84
N LEU A 155 12.12 4.74 -0.70
CA LEU A 155 11.32 4.74 0.52
C LEU A 155 10.66 6.10 0.71
N VAL A 156 9.34 6.12 0.73
CA VAL A 156 8.53 7.32 0.92
C VAL A 156 8.02 7.36 2.35
N THR A 157 8.33 8.44 3.06
CA THR A 157 8.01 8.63 4.48
C THR A 157 7.21 9.90 4.74
N GLY A 158 6.52 9.93 5.87
CA GLY A 158 5.65 11.03 6.29
C GLY A 158 4.27 10.52 6.71
N VAL A 159 3.52 11.36 7.41
CA VAL A 159 2.20 10.98 7.94
C VAL A 159 1.19 10.66 6.83
N ASN A 160 0.12 9.96 7.19
CA ASN A 160 -0.99 9.73 6.26
C ASN A 160 -1.82 11.03 6.09
N GLY A 161 -2.55 11.13 4.98
CA GLY A 161 -3.40 12.30 4.70
C GLY A 161 -2.68 13.50 4.05
N ILE A 162 -1.35 13.49 3.96
CA ILE A 162 -0.58 14.61 3.37
C ILE A 162 -0.35 14.48 1.86
N ARG A 163 -1.15 13.68 1.15
CA ARG A 163 -1.07 13.58 -0.33
C ARG A 163 0.29 13.09 -0.87
N LYS A 164 1.02 12.24 -0.15
CA LYS A 164 2.35 11.71 -0.58
C LYS A 164 2.31 11.07 -1.97
N THR A 165 1.45 10.07 -2.15
CA THR A 165 1.23 9.40 -3.44
C THR A 165 0.82 10.41 -4.50
N THR A 166 -0.14 11.28 -4.21
CA THR A 166 -0.58 12.33 -5.14
C THR A 166 0.57 13.21 -5.61
N ALA A 167 1.46 13.64 -4.72
CA ALA A 167 2.62 14.47 -5.06
C ALA A 167 3.51 13.80 -6.11
N MET A 168 3.78 12.49 -5.95
CA MET A 168 4.67 11.76 -6.85
C MET A 168 4.12 11.58 -8.27
N TYR A 169 2.80 11.68 -8.44
CA TYR A 169 2.13 11.66 -9.75
C TYR A 169 1.92 13.07 -10.34
N GLN A 170 2.42 14.13 -9.70
CA GLN A 170 2.31 15.48 -10.26
C GLN A 170 3.36 15.71 -11.36
N PRO A 171 3.02 16.43 -12.45
CA PRO A 171 3.96 16.71 -13.54
C PRO A 171 5.24 17.44 -13.11
N TRP A 172 5.15 18.22 -12.04
CA TRP A 172 6.29 18.99 -11.49
C TRP A 172 7.17 18.17 -10.54
N PHE A 173 6.79 16.94 -10.18
CA PHE A 173 7.45 16.20 -9.11
C PHE A 173 8.92 15.89 -9.41
N ALA A 174 9.24 15.51 -10.65
CA ALA A 174 10.62 15.25 -11.08
C ALA A 174 11.53 16.47 -10.83
N GLN A 175 11.05 17.67 -11.16
CA GLN A 175 11.78 18.91 -10.93
C GLN A 175 11.94 19.21 -9.44
N ALA A 176 10.86 19.06 -8.66
CA ALA A 176 10.93 19.26 -7.21
C ALA A 176 11.91 18.25 -6.55
N LEU A 177 11.93 17.00 -7.01
CA LEU A 177 12.86 15.98 -6.53
C LEU A 177 14.30 16.30 -6.90
N HIS A 178 14.56 16.80 -8.11
CA HIS A 178 15.89 17.27 -8.51
C HIS A 178 16.38 18.38 -7.57
N GLU A 179 15.54 19.36 -7.23
CA GLU A 179 15.88 20.45 -6.30
C GLU A 179 16.18 19.95 -4.86
N ALA A 180 15.50 18.88 -4.43
CA ALA A 180 15.60 18.34 -3.06
C ALA A 180 16.73 17.32 -2.87
N LEU A 181 17.37 16.85 -3.94
CA LEU A 181 18.21 15.66 -3.89
C LEU A 181 19.55 15.92 -3.19
N VAL A 182 19.81 15.17 -2.12
CA VAL A 182 21.05 15.16 -1.36
C VAL A 182 21.77 13.83 -1.60
N PRO A 183 23.03 13.84 -2.10
CA PRO A 183 23.79 12.61 -2.28
C PRO A 183 24.24 12.00 -0.94
N PRO A 184 24.58 10.70 -0.92
CA PRO A 184 25.21 10.07 0.23
C PRO A 184 26.51 10.77 0.66
N SER A 185 26.79 10.80 1.96
CA SER A 185 27.99 11.45 2.50
C SER A 185 29.27 10.88 1.88
N GLY A 186 30.10 11.75 1.31
CA GLY A 186 31.37 11.36 0.67
C GLY A 186 31.23 10.87 -0.77
N MET A 187 30.03 10.89 -1.37
CA MET A 187 29.85 10.70 -2.80
C MET A 187 29.85 12.03 -3.54
N GLU A 188 30.39 12.03 -4.76
CA GLU A 188 30.28 13.19 -5.65
C GLU A 188 28.81 13.45 -6.01
N ILE A 189 28.47 14.73 -6.17
CA ILE A 189 27.15 15.14 -6.66
C ILE A 189 27.04 14.63 -8.09
N VAL A 190 26.23 13.58 -8.27
CA VAL A 190 25.81 13.13 -9.59
C VAL A 190 24.62 14.00 -9.99
N ASP A 191 24.79 14.79 -11.05
CA ASP A 191 23.68 15.54 -11.64
C ASP A 191 22.83 14.58 -12.47
N PHE A 192 21.68 14.20 -11.91
CA PHE A 192 20.70 13.38 -12.61
C PHE A 192 19.83 14.28 -13.49
N ASP A 193 19.58 13.84 -14.72
CA ASP A 193 18.50 14.42 -15.50
C ASP A 193 17.17 14.24 -14.76
N ALA A 194 16.34 15.28 -14.68
CA ALA A 194 15.07 15.24 -13.96
C ALA A 194 14.17 14.11 -14.48
N ASP A 195 14.18 13.85 -15.79
CA ASP A 195 13.41 12.77 -16.44
C ASP A 195 13.93 11.36 -16.08
N SER A 196 15.11 11.27 -15.48
CA SER A 196 15.72 10.02 -15.01
C SER A 196 15.38 9.66 -13.57
N LEU A 197 14.84 10.62 -12.81
CA LEU A 197 14.46 10.47 -11.41
C LEU A 197 13.15 9.69 -11.25
N PRO A 198 12.96 8.98 -10.13
CA PRO A 198 11.77 8.18 -9.91
C PRO A 198 10.55 9.07 -9.62
N THR A 199 9.50 8.90 -10.40
CA THR A 199 8.18 9.53 -10.22
C THR A 199 7.10 8.45 -10.20
N GLY A 200 5.87 8.83 -9.85
CA GLY A 200 4.72 7.94 -9.95
C GLY A 200 4.50 7.40 -11.36
N GLU A 201 4.86 8.15 -12.41
CA GLU A 201 4.66 7.74 -13.81
C GLU A 201 5.63 6.66 -14.30
N ASN A 202 6.82 6.57 -13.68
CA ASN A 202 7.89 5.68 -14.14
C ASN A 202 8.30 4.62 -13.09
N SER A 203 7.54 4.51 -12.00
CA SER A 203 7.85 3.61 -10.88
C SER A 203 6.65 2.77 -10.49
N PHE A 204 6.92 1.54 -10.08
CA PHE A 204 5.93 0.67 -9.48
C PHE A 204 5.80 1.00 -8.00
N PHE A 205 4.61 1.43 -7.59
CA PHE A 205 4.29 1.71 -6.20
C PHE A 205 3.73 0.46 -5.51
N ARG A 206 4.58 -0.13 -4.66
CA ARG A 206 4.20 -1.23 -3.80
C ARG A 206 3.34 -0.75 -2.62
N GLN A 207 2.02 -0.84 -2.78
CA GLN A 207 1.04 -0.45 -1.76
C GLN A 207 0.54 -1.67 -0.97
N LEU A 208 0.81 -1.69 0.34
CA LEU A 208 0.49 -2.83 1.18
C LEU A 208 -1.03 -2.98 1.42
N ASP A 209 -1.74 -1.88 1.58
CA ASP A 209 -3.20 -1.88 1.75
C ASP A 209 -3.91 -2.51 0.55
N HIS A 210 -3.41 -2.29 -0.66
CA HIS A 210 -3.90 -2.99 -1.85
C HIS A 210 -3.68 -4.51 -1.75
N MET A 211 -2.51 -4.94 -1.26
CA MET A 211 -2.19 -6.36 -1.08
C MET A 211 -3.08 -7.01 -0.02
N ILE A 212 -3.26 -6.36 1.13
CA ILE A 212 -4.10 -6.88 2.22
C ILE A 212 -5.55 -7.00 1.74
N CYS A 213 -6.10 -5.97 1.09
CA CYS A 213 -7.49 -6.02 0.63
C CYS A 213 -7.70 -7.07 -0.48
N THR A 214 -6.70 -7.27 -1.35
CA THR A 214 -6.73 -8.35 -2.36
C THR A 214 -6.75 -9.73 -1.70
N LEU A 215 -5.87 -9.98 -0.73
CA LEU A 215 -5.72 -11.27 -0.05
C LEU A 215 -6.82 -11.57 0.97
N CYS A 216 -7.54 -10.54 1.44
CA CYS A 216 -8.49 -10.64 2.54
C CYS A 216 -9.85 -10.01 2.19
N ASN A 217 -10.28 -10.06 0.92
CA ASN A 217 -11.54 -9.46 0.50
C ASN A 217 -12.78 -10.06 1.18
N GLU A 218 -12.71 -11.31 1.66
CA GLU A 218 -13.76 -11.90 2.50
C GLU A 218 -13.85 -11.19 3.86
N ASP A 219 -12.72 -10.90 4.51
CA ASP A 219 -12.69 -10.14 5.78
C ASP A 219 -13.13 -8.68 5.62
N PHE A 220 -12.77 -8.03 4.51
CA PHE A 220 -13.28 -6.70 4.19
C PHE A 220 -14.78 -6.71 3.90
N SER A 221 -15.30 -7.74 3.23
CA SER A 221 -16.74 -7.93 3.03
C SER A 221 -17.45 -8.04 4.38
N LYS A 222 -16.92 -8.83 5.33
CA LYS A 222 -17.46 -8.96 6.70
C LYS A 222 -17.40 -7.62 7.46
N LEU A 223 -16.27 -6.90 7.37
CA LEU A 223 -16.13 -5.55 7.96
C LEU A 223 -17.24 -4.62 7.46
N TYR A 224 -17.42 -4.52 6.14
CA TYR A 224 -18.43 -3.66 5.54
C TYR A 224 -19.85 -4.10 5.92
N ALA A 225 -20.11 -5.40 6.00
CA ALA A 225 -21.42 -5.93 6.33
C ALA A 225 -21.79 -5.65 7.80
N LEU A 226 -20.85 -5.85 8.74
CA LEU A 226 -21.04 -5.54 10.16
C LEU A 226 -21.26 -4.03 10.39
N THR A 227 -20.58 -3.19 9.62
CA THR A 227 -20.79 -1.73 9.67
C THR A 227 -22.14 -1.35 9.09
N SER A 228 -22.52 -1.94 7.96
CA SER A 228 -23.82 -1.70 7.32
C SER A 228 -24.99 -2.13 8.22
N ALA A 229 -24.86 -3.26 8.91
CA ALA A 229 -25.87 -3.74 9.87
C ALA A 229 -26.03 -2.81 11.09
N GLN A 230 -24.97 -2.11 11.52
CA GLN A 230 -25.07 -1.12 12.59
C GLN A 230 -25.73 0.19 12.13
N LEU A 231 -25.52 0.58 10.87
CA LEU A 231 -26.14 1.78 10.27
C LEU A 231 -27.60 1.56 9.85
N SER A 232 -27.96 0.34 9.42
CA SER A 232 -29.35 0.01 9.07
C SER A 232 -30.28 -0.03 10.30
N ASN A 233 -29.70 -0.08 11.51
CA ASN A 233 -30.41 -0.01 12.78
C ASN A 233 -30.57 1.42 13.31
N SER A 234 -29.99 2.43 12.64
CA SER A 234 -30.22 3.85 12.93
C SER A 234 -31.24 4.40 11.93
N ASP A 235 -32.33 4.99 12.42
CA ASP A 235 -33.40 5.64 11.62
C ASP A 235 -32.94 6.93 10.89
N GLU A 236 -31.65 7.05 10.57
CA GLU A 236 -31.03 8.28 10.03
C GLU A 236 -30.82 8.19 8.49
N ASP A 237 -30.96 9.33 7.82
CA ASP A 237 -30.80 9.48 6.35
C ASP A 237 -29.48 8.86 5.86
N GLU A 238 -29.53 8.13 4.73
CA GLU A 238 -28.36 7.51 4.05
C GLU A 238 -27.21 8.51 3.75
N ASP A 239 -27.50 9.81 3.74
CA ASP A 239 -26.52 10.87 3.48
C ASP A 239 -25.70 11.28 4.72
N GLN A 240 -26.12 10.92 5.94
CA GLN A 240 -25.39 11.30 7.14
C GLN A 240 -24.04 10.58 7.27
N ASP A 241 -23.09 11.24 7.92
CA ASP A 241 -21.80 10.62 8.21
C ASP A 241 -21.95 9.61 9.35
N PRO A 242 -21.29 8.44 9.29
CA PRO A 242 -21.37 7.45 10.34
C PRO A 242 -20.99 8.03 11.72
N PRO A 243 -21.63 7.58 12.81
CA PRO A 243 -21.27 8.00 14.16
C PRO A 243 -19.78 7.78 14.46
N LYS A 244 -19.16 8.71 15.21
CA LYS A 244 -17.71 8.64 15.51
C LYS A 244 -17.29 7.35 16.20
N ASP A 245 -18.14 6.81 17.07
CA ASP A 245 -17.86 5.54 17.75
C ASP A 245 -17.86 4.35 16.77
N LEU A 246 -18.75 4.37 15.77
CA LEU A 246 -18.77 3.36 14.71
C LEU A 246 -17.52 3.48 13.81
N ILE A 247 -17.11 4.70 13.46
CA ILE A 247 -15.86 4.93 12.71
C ILE A 247 -14.66 4.36 13.48
N GLN A 248 -14.61 4.55 14.81
CA GLN A 248 -13.54 3.97 15.62
C GLN A 248 -13.58 2.44 15.64
N LYS A 249 -14.75 1.83 15.82
CA LYS A 249 -14.90 0.36 15.79
C LYS A 249 -14.49 -0.22 14.44
N TYR A 250 -14.89 0.43 13.35
CA TYR A 250 -14.47 0.10 11.99
C TYR A 250 -12.94 0.16 11.84
N SER A 251 -12.32 1.27 12.26
CA SER A 251 -10.88 1.48 12.25
C SER A 251 -10.14 0.39 13.05
N ASN A 252 -10.65 0.03 14.22
CA ASN A 252 -10.08 -1.01 15.08
C ASN A 252 -10.13 -2.41 14.44
N LEU A 253 -11.26 -2.80 13.85
CA LEU A 253 -11.38 -4.08 13.15
C LEU A 253 -10.47 -4.10 11.92
N LYS A 254 -10.45 -3.02 11.13
CA LYS A 254 -9.53 -2.87 10.00
C LYS A 254 -8.07 -2.99 10.44
N ALA A 255 -7.67 -2.36 11.54
CA ALA A 255 -6.33 -2.50 12.12
C ALA A 255 -6.00 -3.94 12.51
N SER A 256 -6.97 -4.66 13.05
CA SER A 256 -6.82 -6.07 13.43
C SER A 256 -6.65 -6.98 12.21
N ILE A 257 -7.39 -6.74 11.12
CA ILE A 257 -7.19 -7.40 9.81
C ILE A 257 -5.77 -7.13 9.31
N PHE A 258 -5.34 -5.85 9.27
CA PHE A 258 -4.00 -5.49 8.81
C PHE A 258 -2.89 -6.15 9.62
N SER A 259 -3.05 -6.20 10.95
CA SER A 259 -2.09 -6.84 11.84
C SER A 259 -2.04 -8.36 11.62
N ARG A 260 -3.22 -9.00 11.56
CA ARG A 260 -3.34 -10.45 11.42
C ARG A 260 -2.75 -10.98 10.12
N TYR A 261 -3.00 -10.27 9.01
CA TYR A 261 -2.62 -10.72 7.67
C TYR A 261 -1.36 -10.04 7.13
N ARG A 262 -0.62 -9.30 7.97
CA ARG A 262 0.57 -8.54 7.54
C ARG A 262 1.59 -9.42 6.82
N THR A 263 1.89 -10.59 7.37
CA THR A 263 2.89 -11.51 6.80
C THR A 263 2.51 -11.96 5.39
N LEU A 264 1.23 -12.24 5.12
CA LEU A 264 0.79 -12.63 3.78
C LEU A 264 1.02 -11.52 2.75
N SER A 265 0.70 -10.29 3.12
CA SER A 265 0.90 -9.13 2.25
C SER A 265 2.38 -8.78 2.05
N GLU A 266 3.23 -9.14 3.01
CA GLU A 266 4.68 -9.04 2.83
C GLU A 266 5.23 -10.16 1.93
N LEU A 267 4.71 -11.39 2.01
CA LEU A 267 5.08 -12.46 1.07
C LEU A 267 4.74 -12.08 -0.38
N LEU A 268 3.51 -11.58 -0.61
CA LEU A 268 3.09 -11.07 -1.92
C LEU A 268 3.89 -9.84 -2.34
N GLY A 269 4.16 -8.94 -1.40
CA GLY A 269 4.99 -7.77 -1.64
C GLY A 269 6.37 -8.15 -2.15
N VAL A 270 7.08 -9.02 -1.43
CA VAL A 270 8.42 -9.49 -1.82
C VAL A 270 8.41 -10.23 -3.15
N LEU A 271 7.34 -10.96 -3.47
CA LEU A 271 7.17 -11.63 -4.77
C LEU A 271 7.22 -10.58 -5.88
N LEU A 272 6.44 -9.52 -5.75
CA LEU A 272 6.39 -8.43 -6.73
C LEU A 272 7.67 -7.58 -6.75
N LEU A 273 8.37 -7.45 -5.62
CA LEU A 273 9.69 -6.80 -5.58
C LEU A 273 10.72 -7.60 -6.39
N LYS A 274 10.77 -8.91 -6.21
CA LYS A 274 11.68 -9.80 -6.96
C LYS A 274 11.36 -9.77 -8.46
N GLU A 275 10.07 -9.75 -8.80
CA GLU A 275 9.67 -9.59 -10.20
C GLU A 275 10.09 -8.22 -10.76
N ALA A 276 9.94 -7.14 -9.99
CA ALA A 276 10.38 -5.81 -10.43
C ALA A 276 11.90 -5.77 -10.66
N GLN A 277 12.68 -6.50 -9.86
CA GLN A 277 14.12 -6.64 -10.03
C GLN A 277 14.49 -7.40 -11.31
N ASN A 278 13.72 -8.42 -11.69
CA ASN A 278 13.93 -9.14 -12.97
C ASN A 278 13.84 -8.20 -14.18
N PHE A 279 13.04 -7.15 -14.09
CA PHE A 279 12.86 -6.14 -15.14
C PHE A 279 13.59 -4.83 -14.88
N ASN A 280 14.36 -4.72 -13.79
CA ASN A 280 15.08 -3.49 -13.40
C ASN A 280 14.15 -2.26 -13.33
N ILE A 281 12.94 -2.46 -12.77
CA ILE A 281 11.91 -1.44 -12.59
C ILE A 281 12.24 -0.55 -11.39
N ASN A 282 11.96 0.75 -11.46
CA ASN A 282 11.95 1.64 -10.30
C ASN A 282 10.83 1.20 -9.33
N VAL A 283 11.12 1.05 -8.05
CA VAL A 283 10.16 0.65 -7.04
C VAL A 283 10.03 1.73 -5.97
N MET A 284 8.78 2.04 -5.60
CA MET A 284 8.44 2.88 -4.45
C MET A 284 7.74 2.06 -3.37
N CYS A 285 8.18 2.22 -2.13
CA CYS A 285 7.52 1.68 -0.94
C CYS A 285 7.16 2.83 -0.01
N GLU A 286 5.94 2.83 0.53
CA GLU A 286 5.50 3.82 1.52
C GLU A 286 5.57 3.24 2.93
N THR A 287 5.97 4.10 3.88
CA THR A 287 5.86 3.84 5.31
C THR A 287 5.48 5.11 6.04
N SER A 288 4.89 4.94 7.22
CA SER A 288 4.66 6.05 8.15
C SER A 288 5.96 6.60 8.76
N GLY A 289 7.07 5.86 8.64
CA GLY A 289 8.39 6.31 9.09
C GLY A 289 8.62 6.18 10.60
N ARG A 290 7.79 5.41 11.32
CA ARG A 290 7.87 5.31 12.79
C ARG A 290 9.14 4.62 13.31
N ASP A 291 9.70 3.71 12.50
CA ASP A 291 10.93 2.99 12.81
C ASP A 291 11.85 2.90 11.57
N VAL A 292 13.10 2.50 11.80
CA VAL A 292 14.11 2.32 10.76
C VAL A 292 13.98 0.99 10.02
N ALA A 293 13.01 0.13 10.36
CA ALA A 293 12.94 -1.23 9.84
C ALA A 293 12.73 -1.25 8.32
N MET A 294 12.02 -0.27 7.76
CA MET A 294 11.82 -0.19 6.31
C MET A 294 13.06 0.22 5.51
N PHE A 295 14.03 0.89 6.15
CA PHE A 295 15.34 1.13 5.52
C PHE A 295 16.09 -0.18 5.37
N HIS A 296 16.20 -0.93 6.47
CA HIS A 296 16.79 -2.25 6.47
C HIS A 296 16.06 -3.24 5.54
N TYR A 297 14.74 -3.14 5.43
CA TYR A 297 13.95 -3.93 4.47
C TYR A 297 14.40 -3.69 3.03
N LEU A 298 14.52 -2.43 2.59
CA LEU A 298 15.01 -2.13 1.25
C LEU A 298 16.49 -2.48 1.10
N ASP A 299 17.32 -2.31 2.13
CA ASP A 299 18.73 -2.75 2.09
C ASP A 299 18.87 -4.26 1.91
N HIS A 300 17.97 -5.03 2.53
CA HIS A 300 17.94 -6.48 2.43
C HIS A 300 17.50 -6.95 1.03
N PHE A 301 16.42 -6.36 0.48
CA PHE A 301 15.89 -6.80 -0.81
C PHE A 301 16.59 -6.17 -2.01
N PHE A 302 17.16 -4.96 -1.90
CA PHE A 302 17.81 -4.25 -3.00
C PHE A 302 19.31 -4.09 -2.78
N GLY A 303 20.09 -4.73 -3.66
CA GLY A 303 21.54 -4.67 -3.65
C GLY A 303 22.12 -3.41 -4.30
N SER A 304 23.42 -3.48 -4.64
CA SER A 304 24.19 -2.37 -5.22
C SER A 304 23.84 -2.05 -6.68
N ASN A 305 22.95 -2.82 -7.29
CA ASN A 305 22.41 -2.60 -8.63
C ASN A 305 21.28 -1.55 -8.68
N TYR A 306 20.80 -1.11 -7.52
CA TYR A 306 19.78 -0.07 -7.38
C TYR A 306 20.34 1.19 -6.72
N ASN A 307 19.87 2.35 -7.17
CA ASN A 307 20.02 3.60 -6.43
C ASN A 307 18.96 3.63 -5.34
N LYS A 308 19.36 3.86 -4.09
CA LYS A 308 18.43 3.94 -2.96
C LYS A 308 18.14 5.39 -2.61
N LEU A 309 16.87 5.71 -2.44
CA LEU A 309 16.40 7.07 -2.18
C LEU A 309 15.39 7.07 -1.02
N ALA A 310 15.61 7.93 -0.04
CA ALA A 310 14.64 8.22 1.01
C ALA A 310 13.98 9.57 0.74
N ILE A 311 12.65 9.59 0.66
CA ILE A 311 11.83 10.78 0.50
C ILE A 311 11.08 11.04 1.81
N HIS A 312 11.14 12.27 2.31
CA HIS A 312 10.42 12.69 3.49
C HIS A 312 9.48 13.85 3.20
N PHE A 313 8.21 13.68 3.53
CA PHE A 313 7.21 14.73 3.47
C PHE A 313 6.86 15.20 4.89
N LYS A 314 6.86 16.52 5.05
CA LYS A 314 6.40 17.20 6.26
C LYS A 314 5.23 18.12 5.90
N ILE A 315 4.29 18.28 6.83
CA ILE A 315 3.19 19.24 6.70
C ILE A 315 3.33 20.33 7.77
N ASN A 316 2.93 21.54 7.43
CA ASN A 316 2.89 22.69 8.37
C ASN A 316 1.82 22.54 9.45
N ASP A 317 0.63 22.02 9.09
CA ASP A 317 -0.52 21.86 9.97
C ASP A 317 -1.12 20.46 9.82
N LEU A 318 -1.07 19.68 10.90
CA LEU A 318 -1.55 18.31 10.92
C LEU A 318 -3.08 18.21 10.85
N THR A 319 -3.81 19.25 11.25
CA THR A 319 -5.28 19.27 11.29
C THR A 319 -5.87 18.96 9.91
N HIS A 320 -5.28 19.52 8.86
CA HIS A 320 -5.70 19.27 7.49
C HIS A 320 -5.43 17.83 7.02
N ALA A 321 -4.37 17.19 7.52
CA ALA A 321 -4.12 15.78 7.27
C ALA A 321 -5.12 14.89 8.01
N MET A 322 -5.46 15.25 9.25
CA MET A 322 -6.45 14.56 10.07
C MET A 322 -7.82 14.57 9.40
N GLU A 323 -8.31 15.75 8.99
CA GLU A 323 -9.56 15.88 8.24
C GLU A 323 -9.57 15.07 6.94
N SER A 324 -8.43 15.04 6.23
CA SER A 324 -8.30 14.24 5.02
C SER A 324 -8.38 12.74 5.29
N VAL A 325 -7.84 12.27 6.41
CA VAL A 325 -7.94 10.86 6.84
C VAL A 325 -9.38 10.52 7.23
N ASP A 326 -10.03 11.38 8.01
CA ASP A 326 -11.40 11.15 8.49
C ASP A 326 -12.41 11.11 7.34
N LYS A 327 -12.37 12.11 6.45
CA LYS A 327 -13.22 12.14 5.24
C LYS A 327 -13.02 10.90 4.37
N ARG A 328 -11.78 10.42 4.26
CA ARG A 328 -11.47 9.20 3.50
C ARG A 328 -12.05 7.95 4.15
N MET A 329 -11.99 7.84 5.47
CA MET A 329 -12.57 6.71 6.22
C MET A 329 -14.10 6.67 6.08
N VAL A 330 -14.75 7.83 6.20
CA VAL A 330 -16.20 7.96 5.98
C VAL A 330 -16.58 7.53 4.56
N ASN A 331 -15.86 8.02 3.55
CA ASN A 331 -16.11 7.66 2.16
C ASN A 331 -15.88 6.17 1.89
N GLU A 332 -14.86 5.57 2.51
CA GLU A 332 -14.60 4.14 2.43
C GLU A 332 -15.75 3.32 3.03
N ILE A 333 -16.28 3.70 4.20
CA ILE A 333 -17.45 3.05 4.81
C ILE A 333 -18.66 3.11 3.86
N LYS A 334 -19.01 4.31 3.38
CA LYS A 334 -20.13 4.53 2.45
C LYS A 334 -19.93 3.78 1.12
N THR A 335 -18.69 3.64 0.65
CA THR A 335 -18.36 2.87 -0.56
C THR A 335 -18.49 1.38 -0.30
N GLY A 336 -17.92 0.87 0.79
CA GLY A 336 -18.00 -0.54 1.17
C GLY A 336 -19.45 -1.03 1.31
N GLN A 337 -20.35 -0.21 1.87
CA GLN A 337 -21.78 -0.53 1.93
C GLN A 337 -22.40 -0.72 0.54
N ARG A 338 -22.11 0.18 -0.40
CA ARG A 338 -22.62 0.10 -1.77
C ARG A 338 -22.08 -1.13 -2.51
N CYS A 339 -20.79 -1.44 -2.35
CA CYS A 339 -20.17 -2.59 -2.99
C CYS A 339 -20.80 -3.93 -2.58
N LEU A 340 -21.32 -4.04 -1.36
CA LEU A 340 -22.05 -5.24 -0.91
C LEU A 340 -23.37 -5.45 -1.66
N LEU A 341 -24.01 -4.38 -2.14
CA LEU A 341 -25.25 -4.46 -2.92
C LEU A 341 -24.96 -4.92 -4.36
N ASP A 342 -23.87 -4.44 -4.94
CA ASP A 342 -23.46 -4.78 -6.31
C ASP A 342 -22.93 -6.23 -6.40
N GLY A 343 -22.33 -6.73 -5.31
CA GLY A 343 -21.87 -8.11 -5.18
C GLY A 343 -20.64 -8.44 -6.02
N ASP A 344 -19.97 -7.44 -6.62
CA ASP A 344 -18.67 -7.60 -7.26
C ASP A 344 -17.56 -7.52 -6.20
N VAL A 345 -16.76 -8.59 -6.11
CA VAL A 345 -15.62 -8.66 -5.20
C VAL A 345 -14.54 -7.61 -5.52
N PHE A 346 -14.40 -7.22 -6.79
CA PHE A 346 -13.46 -6.17 -7.15
C PHE A 346 -13.89 -4.84 -6.53
N ASP A 347 -15.19 -4.54 -6.47
CA ASP A 347 -15.67 -3.33 -5.83
C ASP A 347 -15.38 -3.35 -4.31
N VAL A 348 -15.51 -4.50 -3.64
CA VAL A 348 -15.06 -4.67 -2.25
C VAL A 348 -13.57 -4.37 -2.12
N ILE A 349 -12.75 -4.91 -3.02
CA ILE A 349 -11.30 -4.67 -3.00
C ILE A 349 -11.02 -3.18 -3.20
N TYR A 350 -11.66 -2.52 -4.15
CA TYR A 350 -11.43 -1.11 -4.49
C TYR A 350 -12.03 -0.13 -3.48
N ALA A 351 -13.02 -0.54 -2.69
CA ALA A 351 -13.60 0.28 -1.63
C ALA A 351 -12.55 0.72 -0.59
N ASN A 352 -11.59 -0.15 -0.26
CA ASN A 352 -10.52 0.19 0.68
C ASN A 352 -9.72 1.40 0.18
N ALA A 353 -9.75 2.51 0.90
CA ALA A 353 -9.16 3.78 0.49
C ALA A 353 -7.84 4.09 1.21
N GLY A 354 -7.30 3.17 2.00
CA GLY A 354 -5.99 3.37 2.63
C GLY A 354 -5.71 2.43 3.79
N GLY A 355 -4.71 2.80 4.60
CA GLY A 355 -4.34 2.07 5.82
C GLY A 355 -5.41 2.06 6.91
N PRO A 356 -5.15 1.33 8.01
CA PRO A 356 -6.17 1.02 9.00
C PRO A 356 -6.38 2.12 10.04
N TYR A 357 -5.45 3.05 10.18
CA TYR A 357 -5.46 4.02 11.28
C TYR A 357 -6.25 5.28 10.92
N GLY A 358 -7.03 5.76 11.89
CA GLY A 358 -7.70 7.06 11.82
C GLY A 358 -6.77 8.24 12.12
N SER A 359 -7.34 9.44 12.20
CA SER A 359 -6.60 10.67 12.44
C SER A 359 -5.96 10.75 13.84
N GLU A 360 -6.47 9.99 14.81
CA GLU A 360 -6.08 10.04 16.22
C GLU A 360 -4.62 9.65 16.48
N VAL A 361 -3.99 8.91 15.57
CA VAL A 361 -2.58 8.47 15.73
C VAL A 361 -1.58 9.39 15.04
N LEU A 362 -2.03 10.39 14.26
CA LEU A 362 -1.14 11.12 13.36
C LEU A 362 -0.09 11.97 14.09
N GLU A 363 -0.40 12.48 15.28
CA GLU A 363 0.55 13.27 16.08
C GLU A 363 1.76 12.44 16.49
N ASP A 364 1.51 11.26 17.06
CA ASP A 364 2.56 10.31 17.44
C ASP A 364 3.35 9.84 16.22
N VAL A 365 2.67 9.59 15.10
CA VAL A 365 3.33 9.22 13.84
C VAL A 365 4.23 10.33 13.32
N GLN A 366 3.79 11.60 13.34
CA GLN A 366 4.61 12.75 12.92
C GLN A 366 5.87 12.85 13.78
N LYS A 367 5.72 12.71 15.09
CA LYS A 367 6.82 12.77 16.05
C LYS A 367 7.83 11.64 15.80
N ASP A 368 7.36 10.40 15.68
CA ASP A 368 8.21 9.25 15.40
C ASP A 368 8.91 9.39 14.04
N SER A 369 8.18 9.81 13.00
CA SER A 369 8.72 9.99 11.65
C SER A 369 9.78 11.09 11.59
N THR A 370 9.59 12.19 12.32
CA THR A 370 10.56 13.29 12.38
C THR A 370 11.85 12.82 13.04
N ARG A 371 11.74 12.10 14.16
CA ARG A 371 12.89 11.52 14.87
C ARG A 371 13.69 10.56 13.97
N VAL A 372 13.01 9.65 13.28
CA VAL A 372 13.66 8.69 12.35
C VAL A 372 14.30 9.42 11.18
N TRP A 373 13.65 10.44 10.63
CA TRP A 373 14.23 11.24 9.54
C TRP A 373 15.51 11.96 9.97
N GLU A 374 15.56 12.52 11.17
CA GLU A 374 16.76 13.15 11.73
C GLU A 374 17.90 12.14 11.91
N GLU A 375 17.60 10.93 12.39
CA GLU A 375 18.56 9.83 12.55
C GLU A 375 19.18 9.44 11.20
N VAL A 376 18.33 9.17 10.20
CA VAL A 376 18.73 8.80 8.84
C VAL A 376 19.49 9.93 8.15
N SER A 377 19.06 11.18 8.34
CA SER A 377 19.67 12.35 7.68
C SER A 377 21.09 12.62 8.17
N LYS A 378 21.39 12.32 9.44
CA LYS A 378 22.76 12.42 9.98
C LYS A 378 23.69 11.34 9.42
N GLY A 379 23.15 10.25 8.89
CA GLY A 379 23.92 9.12 8.36
C GLY A 379 24.54 8.23 9.44
N ASP A 380 24.07 8.36 10.68
CA ASP A 380 24.49 7.55 11.82
C ASP A 380 23.67 6.24 11.84
N GLY A 381 24.05 5.27 10.99
CA GLY A 381 23.42 3.95 10.94
C GLY A 381 22.83 3.62 9.57
N VAL A 382 21.49 3.53 9.48
CA VAL A 382 20.77 3.19 8.25
C VAL A 382 20.76 4.33 7.24
N GLY A 383 20.65 3.99 5.95
CA GLY A 383 20.49 5.00 4.89
C GLY A 383 21.77 5.82 4.60
N LYS A 384 22.94 5.37 5.07
CA LYS A 384 24.22 6.06 4.86
C LYS A 384 24.58 6.18 3.38
N ASP A 385 24.35 5.13 2.61
CA ASP A 385 24.59 5.01 1.17
C ASP A 385 23.38 5.42 0.31
N TRP A 386 22.38 6.06 0.91
CA TRP A 386 21.15 6.45 0.24
C TRP A 386 21.12 7.95 -0.09
N TYR A 387 20.58 8.27 -1.25
CA TYR A 387 20.11 9.61 -1.58
C TYR A 387 18.96 10.00 -0.65
N LYS A 388 18.82 11.29 -0.39
CA LYS A 388 17.78 11.82 0.50
C LYS A 388 17.09 13.01 -0.16
N ALA A 389 15.80 13.16 0.05
CA ALA A 389 15.03 14.31 -0.40
C ALA A 389 13.95 14.65 0.63
N SER A 390 13.81 15.94 0.95
CA SER A 390 12.80 16.41 1.90
C SER A 390 11.89 17.44 1.24
N PHE A 391 10.61 17.39 1.58
CA PHE A 391 9.59 18.27 1.06
C PHE A 391 8.73 18.82 2.19
N GLU A 392 8.34 20.09 2.08
CA GLU A 392 7.38 20.72 2.98
C GLU A 392 6.09 21.04 2.23
N ILE A 393 4.99 20.52 2.77
CA ILE A 393 3.63 20.73 2.32
C ILE A 393 3.03 21.86 3.17
N GLU A 394 2.53 22.87 2.47
CA GLU A 394 1.75 23.96 3.03
C GLU A 394 0.27 23.65 2.75
N ALA A 395 -0.42 23.14 3.76
CA ALA A 395 -1.86 22.94 3.75
C ALA A 395 -2.57 24.19 4.25
N HIS A 396 -3.73 24.44 3.65
CA HIS A 396 -4.59 25.59 3.94
C HIS A 396 -6.06 25.14 3.90
N GLU A 397 -6.92 25.86 4.63
CA GLU A 397 -8.37 25.63 4.65
C GLU A 397 -9.04 26.13 3.37
N SER A 398 -8.71 27.35 2.94
CA SER A 398 -9.37 28.05 1.84
C SER A 398 -8.57 28.05 0.53
N ASP A 399 -7.26 27.81 0.61
CA ASP A 399 -6.36 27.86 -0.54
C ASP A 399 -5.91 26.46 -0.98
N PRO A 400 -5.59 26.27 -2.27
CA PRO A 400 -4.97 25.04 -2.73
C PRO A 400 -3.69 24.73 -1.94
N TRP A 401 -3.51 23.46 -1.56
CA TRP A 401 -2.28 23.03 -0.91
C TRP A 401 -1.10 23.26 -1.85
N THR A 402 0.06 23.58 -1.29
CA THR A 402 1.31 23.74 -2.04
C THR A 402 2.43 22.91 -1.43
N ILE A 403 3.52 22.77 -2.16
CA ILE A 403 4.70 22.03 -1.72
C ILE A 403 5.97 22.71 -2.20
N ARG A 404 7.05 22.55 -1.41
CA ARG A 404 8.40 22.99 -1.76
C ARG A 404 9.41 21.90 -1.45
N ALA A 405 10.42 21.80 -2.30
CA ALA A 405 11.64 21.07 -1.99
C ALA A 405 12.41 21.79 -0.87
N VAL A 406 13.00 21.04 0.05
CA VAL A 406 14.06 21.54 0.95
C VAL A 406 15.39 21.22 0.27
N ARG A 407 16.08 22.26 -0.19
CA ARG A 407 17.35 22.14 -0.92
C ARG A 407 18.48 21.69 0.01
N PRO A 408 19.60 21.18 -0.52
CA PRO A 408 20.74 20.75 0.29
C PRO A 408 21.31 21.84 1.23
N ASP A 409 21.14 23.12 0.89
CA ASP A 409 21.56 24.27 1.71
C ASP A 409 20.52 24.66 2.79
N GLY A 410 19.41 23.93 2.90
CA GLY A 410 18.31 24.19 3.81
C GLY A 410 17.32 25.25 3.32
N SER A 411 17.55 25.86 2.13
CA SER A 411 16.61 26.82 1.55
C SER A 411 15.41 26.12 0.89
N TYR A 412 14.33 26.88 0.70
CA TYR A 412 13.17 26.36 -0.04
C TYR A 412 13.36 26.51 -1.55
N GLY A 413 13.01 25.44 -2.25
CA GLY A 413 12.92 25.41 -3.70
C GLY A 413 11.68 26.08 -4.27
N THR A 414 11.42 25.78 -5.54
CA THR A 414 10.24 26.26 -6.26
C THR A 414 8.95 25.83 -5.54
N ARG A 415 7.99 26.75 -5.43
CA ARG A 415 6.66 26.47 -4.87
C ARG A 415 5.75 25.92 -5.95
N PHE A 416 5.25 24.71 -5.74
CA PHE A 416 4.30 24.04 -6.64
C PHE A 416 2.94 23.92 -5.98
N GLN A 417 1.88 24.10 -6.77
CA GLN A 417 0.50 23.87 -6.34
C GLN A 417 0.10 22.45 -6.69
N PHE A 418 -0.63 21.78 -5.79
CA PHE A 418 -1.27 20.51 -6.13
C PHE A 418 -2.37 20.74 -7.18
N GLY A 419 -2.25 20.09 -8.33
CA GLY A 419 -3.31 19.99 -9.33
C GLY A 419 -4.18 18.75 -9.11
N GLU A 420 -5.03 18.45 -10.10
CA GLU A 420 -5.62 17.12 -10.19
C GLU A 420 -4.51 16.07 -10.34
N ALA A 421 -4.59 14.98 -9.58
CA ALA A 421 -3.69 13.86 -9.78
C ALA A 421 -3.92 13.29 -11.18
N ARG A 422 -2.86 13.08 -11.97
CA ARG A 422 -2.99 12.29 -13.20
C ARG A 422 -3.53 10.90 -12.84
N GLN A 423 -4.56 10.46 -13.55
CA GLN A 423 -5.05 9.10 -13.40
C GLN A 423 -4.03 8.13 -14.00
N VAL A 424 -3.76 7.04 -13.29
CA VAL A 424 -2.94 5.94 -13.83
C VAL A 424 -3.76 5.30 -14.95
N SER A 425 -3.25 5.42 -16.19
CA SER A 425 -3.92 4.93 -17.40
C SER A 425 -3.86 3.42 -17.54
#